data_AF-A0A9D8JRQ3-F1
#
_entry.id   AF-A0A9D8JRQ3-F1
#
_cell.length_a   1.000
_cell.length_b   1.000
_cell.length_c   1.000
_cell.angle_alpha   90.00
_cell.angle_beta   90.00
_cell.angle_gamma   90.00
#
_symmetry.space_group_name_H-M   'P 1'
#
loop_
_entity.id
_entity.type
_entity.pdbx_description
1 polymer ?
#
loop_
_entity_poly.entity_id
_entity_poly.type
_entity_poly.pdbx_seq_one_letter_code
_entity_poly.pdbx_strand_id
1 'polypeptide(L)' 'MSDRVQTLDLRPLLPYERHEKIFKAWDALQAGETLRIINDHNPKPLYYHFEAEQKGKFQWEFEEEGPRDWIFKIKRI' A
#
# COMPACT_ATOMS: atom_id res chain seq x y z
N MET A 1 -8.43 12.38 -15.27
CA MET A 1 -8.49 11.44 -14.13
C MET A 1 -7.48 10.37 -14.43
N SER A 2 -6.42 10.28 -13.61
CA SER A 2 -5.33 9.33 -13.83
C SER A 2 -5.68 8.04 -13.09
N ASP A 3 -6.04 6.98 -13.80
CA ASP A 3 -6.33 5.65 -13.22
C ASP A 3 -5.06 4.79 -13.15
N ARG A 4 -3.91 5.42 -12.91
CA ARG A 4 -2.63 4.73 -12.89
C ARG A 4 -2.52 3.86 -11.64
N VAL A 5 -2.17 2.60 -11.84
CA VAL A 5 -1.84 1.65 -10.77
C VAL A 5 -0.34 1.40 -10.78
N GLN A 6 0.34 1.68 -9.67
CA GLN A 6 1.73 1.31 -9.44
C GLN A 6 1.76 0.05 -8.56
N THR A 7 2.49 -0.99 -8.98
CA THR A 7 2.66 -2.21 -8.17
C THR A 7 4.00 -2.22 -7.45
N LEU A 8 3.99 -2.53 -6.15
CA LEU A 8 5.16 -2.69 -5.31
C LEU A 8 5.15 -4.07 -4.65
N ASP A 9 6.12 -4.93 -5.00
CA ASP A 9 6.32 -6.23 -4.36
C ASP A 9 7.31 -6.11 -3.21
N LEU A 10 6.85 -6.39 -1.99
CA LEU A 10 7.65 -6.29 -0.76
C LEU A 10 8.33 -7.60 -0.37
N ARG A 11 7.91 -8.73 -0.94
CA ARG A 11 8.45 -10.06 -0.63
C ARG A 11 9.97 -10.16 -0.81
N PRO A 12 10.60 -9.58 -1.85
CA PRO A 12 12.05 -9.64 -2.00
C PRO A 12 12.81 -8.64 -1.11
N LEU A 13 12.10 -7.75 -0.39
CA LEU A 13 12.71 -6.67 0.38
C LEU A 13 12.92 -7.06 1.84
N LEU A 14 14.00 -6.53 2.42
CA LEU A 14 14.26 -6.69 3.84
C LEU A 14 13.22 -5.92 4.66
N PRO A 15 12.77 -6.43 5.83
CA PRO A 15 11.68 -5.82 6.59
C PRO A 15 11.84 -4.33 6.89
N TYR A 16 13.06 -3.87 7.16
CA TYR A 16 13.34 -2.47 7.49
C TYR A 16 13.24 -1.53 6.28
N GLU A 17 13.37 -2.03 5.05
CA GLU A 17 13.29 -1.22 3.81
C GLU A 17 11.84 -1.01 3.35
N ARG A 18 10.93 -1.90 3.78
CA ARG A 18 9.55 -1.95 3.26
C ARG A 18 8.80 -0.67 3.57
N HIS A 19 8.85 -0.20 4.82
CA HIS A 19 8.15 1.01 5.24
C HIS A 19 8.59 2.23 4.43
N GLU A 20 9.89 2.48 4.34
CA GLU A 20 10.43 3.62 3.58
C GLU A 20 9.97 3.58 2.12
N LYS A 21 10.06 2.41 1.46
CA LYS A 21 9.63 2.28 0.05
C LYS A 21 8.14 2.48 -0.15
N ILE A 22 7.30 2.00 0.77
CA ILE A 22 5.84 2.19 0.70
C ILE A 22 5.49 3.68 0.79
N PHE A 23 6.03 4.40 1.78
CA PHE A 23 5.72 5.81 1.96
C PHE A 23 6.29 6.67 0.83
N LYS A 24 7.50 6.36 0.35
CA LYS A 24 8.06 7.03 -0.83
C LYS A 24 7.20 6.84 -2.08
N ALA A 25 6.67 5.63 -2.30
CA ALA A 25 5.76 5.35 -3.40
C ALA A 25 4.42 6.08 -3.23
N TRP A 26 3.87 6.08 -2.02
CA TRP A 26 2.65 6.81 -1.66
C TRP A 26 2.78 8.33 -1.89
N ASP A 27 3.86 8.94 -1.43
CA ASP A 27 4.09 10.38 -1.55
C ASP A 27 4.19 10.83 -3.01
N ALA A 28 4.69 9.94 -3.89
CA ALA A 28 4.78 10.17 -5.32
C ALA A 28 3.45 10.04 -6.08
N LEU A 29 2.41 9.47 -5.46
CA LEU A 29 1.09 9.34 -6.10
C LEU A 29 0.36 10.67 -6.21
N GLN A 30 -0.34 10.87 -7.31
CA GLN A 30 -1.34 11.92 -7.46
C GLN A 30 -2.72 11.46 -7.00
N ALA A 31 -3.64 12.40 -6.76
CA ALA A 31 -5.04 12.08 -6.47
C ALA A 31 -5.67 11.25 -7.60
N GLY A 32 -6.35 10.17 -7.23
CA GLY A 32 -6.90 9.17 -8.14
C GLY A 32 -5.96 7.99 -8.44
N GLU A 33 -4.66 8.13 -8.25
CA GLU A 33 -3.70 7.05 -8.49
C GLU A 33 -3.71 6.02 -7.34
N THR A 34 -3.28 4.80 -7.66
CA THR A 34 -3.35 3.66 -6.74
C THR A 34 -2.00 2.97 -6.61
N LEU A 35 -1.59 2.67 -5.37
CA LEU A 35 -0.47 1.79 -5.06
C LEU A 35 -1.01 0.40 -4.73
N ARG A 36 -0.67 -0.61 -5.53
CA ARG A 36 -0.95 -2.02 -5.28
C ARG A 36 0.26 -2.66 -4.62
N ILE A 37 0.10 -3.23 -3.43
CA ILE A 37 1.17 -3.82 -2.64
C ILE A 37 1.00 -5.34 -2.58
N ILE A 38 2.09 -6.07 -2.75
CA ILE A 38 2.17 -7.52 -2.52
C ILE A 38 3.07 -7.74 -1.31
N ASN A 39 2.53 -8.36 -0.26
CA ASN A 39 3.23 -8.61 1.00
C ASN A 39 3.14 -10.09 1.40
N ASP A 40 4.11 -10.57 2.18
CA ASP A 40 4.19 -11.94 2.69
C ASP A 40 3.43 -12.15 4.03
N HIS A 41 2.83 -11.09 4.59
CA HIS A 41 2.06 -11.14 5.84
C HIS A 41 0.95 -10.09 5.89
N ASN A 42 0.06 -10.23 6.88
CA ASN A 42 -1.06 -9.33 7.08
C ASN A 42 -0.60 -7.86 7.29
N PRO A 43 -1.07 -6.90 6.46
CA PRO A 43 -0.64 -5.50 6.52
C PRO A 43 -1.39 -4.68 7.59
N LYS A 44 -2.08 -5.30 8.55
CA LYS A 44 -2.84 -4.61 9.60
C LYS A 44 -2.06 -3.50 10.33
N PRO A 45 -0.78 -3.67 10.72
CA PRO A 45 0.00 -2.59 11.31
C PRO A 45 0.17 -1.38 10.37
N LEU A 46 0.38 -1.64 9.06
CA LEU A 46 0.50 -0.61 8.05
C LEU A 46 -0.83 0.14 7.85
N TYR A 47 -1.94 -0.58 7.79
CA TYR A 47 -3.28 0.01 7.69
C TYR A 47 -3.53 1.02 8.82
N TYR A 48 -3.25 0.66 10.07
CA TYR A 48 -3.43 1.58 11.19
C TYR A 48 -2.51 2.80 11.14
N HIS A 49 -1.30 2.65 10.61
CA HIS A 49 -0.40 3.78 10.40
C HIS A 49 -0.98 4.77 9.37
N PHE A 50 -1.52 4.27 8.26
CA PHE A 50 -2.23 5.08 7.28
C PHE A 50 -3.47 5.76 7.86
N GLU A 51 -4.28 5.04 8.64
CA GLU A 51 -5.44 5.60 9.34
C GLU A 51 -5.06 6.74 10.31
N ALA A 52 -3.90 6.63 10.97
CA ALA A 52 -3.42 7.64 11.90
C ALA A 52 -2.88 8.90 11.17
N GLU A 53 -2.08 8.72 10.11
CA GLU A 53 -1.34 9.82 9.47
C GLU A 53 -2.03 10.41 8.24
N GLN A 54 -2.79 9.59 7.52
CA GLN A 54 -3.39 9.94 6.22
C GLN A 54 -4.92 9.87 6.24
N LYS A 55 -5.54 9.97 7.42
CA LYS A 55 -6.99 9.89 7.61
C LYS A 55 -7.75 10.73 6.57
N GLY A 56 -8.67 10.08 5.85
CA GLY A 56 -9.51 10.73 4.83
C GLY A 56 -8.82 11.04 3.50
N LYS A 57 -7.54 10.69 3.33
CA LYS A 57 -6.77 10.90 2.08
C LYS A 57 -6.56 9.63 1.26
N PHE A 58 -7.00 8.48 1.76
CA PHE A 58 -6.82 7.20 1.08
C PHE A 58 -8.05 6.32 1.15
N GLN A 59 -8.15 5.40 0.20
CA GLN A 59 -9.03 4.24 0.26
C GLN A 59 -8.17 2.98 0.30
N TRP A 60 -8.56 2.02 1.13
CA TRP A 60 -7.88 0.75 1.28
C TRP A 60 -8.79 -0.38 0.83
N GLU A 61 -8.28 -1.25 -0.04
CA GLU A 61 -9.03 -2.38 -0.59
C GLU A 61 -8.13 -3.62 -0.60
N PHE A 62 -8.63 -4.74 -0.09
CA PHE A 62 -7.95 -6.03 -0.22
C PHE A 62 -8.29 -6.68 -1.57
N GLU A 63 -7.27 -7.18 -2.25
CA GLU A 63 -7.41 -8.03 -3.44
C GLU A 63 -7.22 -9.50 -3.07
N GLU A 64 -6.31 -9.80 -2.14
CA GLU A 64 -6.08 -11.15 -1.60
C GLU A 64 -5.67 -11.08 -0.12
N GLU A 65 -6.32 -11.90 0.71
CA GLU A 65 -6.12 -11.95 2.17
C GLU A 65 -5.47 -13.25 2.64
N GLY A 66 -4.33 -13.62 2.05
CA GLY A 66 -3.52 -14.76 2.50
C GLY A 66 -4.13 -16.14 2.24
N PRO A 67 -3.50 -17.22 2.79
CA PRO A 67 -2.40 -17.21 3.76
C PRO A 67 -1.00 -17.06 3.14
N ARG A 68 -0.87 -17.17 1.80
CA ARG A 68 0.42 -17.12 1.10
C ARG A 68 0.84 -15.71 0.71
N ASP A 69 -0.06 -14.97 0.08
CA ASP A 69 0.18 -13.61 -0.37
C ASP A 69 -0.92 -12.70 0.17
N TRP A 70 -0.52 -11.51 0.62
CA TRP A 70 -1.42 -10.44 1.04
C TRP A 70 -1.31 -9.31 0.04
N ILE A 71 -2.37 -9.15 -0.76
CA ILE A 71 -2.41 -8.17 -1.84
C ILE A 71 -3.48 -7.15 -1.53
N PHE A 72 -3.11 -5.87 -1.55
CA PHE A 72 -4.02 -4.78 -1.24
C PHE A 72 -3.68 -3.54 -2.05
N LYS A 73 -4.65 -2.64 -2.18
CA LYS A 73 -4.55 -1.38 -2.90
C LYS A 73 -4.76 -0.23 -1.94
N ILE A 74 -3.92 0.79 -2.09
CA ILE A 74 -4.05 2.08 -1.43
C ILE A 74 -4.28 3.11 -2.53
N LYS A 75 -5.51 3.61 -2.67
CA LYS A 75 -5.86 4.66 -3.62
C LYS A 75 -5.78 6.01 -2.94
N ARG A 76 -5.12 6.99 -3.56
CA ARG A 76 -5.07 8.37 -3.06
C ARG A 76 -6.34 9.11 -3.48
N ILE A 77 -7.01 9.75 -2.51
CA ILE A 77 -8.21 10.57 -2.72
C ILE A 77 -7.81 12.02 -2.96
#